data_AF-A0A8T4Z0J9-F1
#
_entry.id   AF-A0A8T4Z0J9-F1
#
_cell.length_a   1.000
_cell.length_b   1.000
_cell.length_c   1.000
_cell.angle_alpha   90.00
_cell.angle_beta   90.00
_cell.angle_gamma   90.00
#
_symmetry.space_group_name_H-M   'P 1'
#
loop_
_entity.id
_entity.type
_entity.pdbx_description
1 polymer ?
#
loop_
_entity_poly.entity_id
_entity_poly.type
_entity_poly.pdbx_seq_one_letter_code
_entity_poly.pdbx_strand_id
1 'polypeptide(L)'
;MSRKDVERRVLRVIINIGLLFLMILILGFLNISLSSIIAVIPYGGFSLTMAVALIAVVILFFIFVRIILDLIRLIDIASTTVLKRIPGFNPDRGPSVLRALKELLAVFVIAIAASVSLPLISSIPDIGGWLSLALSIAALTFSIILAYDAGRTIYAAFESSIQLLIDRIIMHSSDKRGEES
;
A
#
# COMPACT_ATOMS: atom_id res chain seq x y z
N MET A 1 -22.92 4.01 4.38
CA MET A 1 -22.36 2.64 4.41
C MET A 1 -22.35 2.16 5.85
N SER A 2 -22.84 0.95 6.15
CA SER A 2 -23.02 0.51 7.54
C SER A 2 -21.68 0.13 8.15
N ARG A 3 -21.48 0.39 9.46
CA ARG A 3 -20.25 0.04 10.21
C ARG A 3 -19.88 -1.44 10.04
N LYS A 4 -20.90 -2.29 9.89
CA LYS A 4 -20.78 -3.74 9.62
C LYS A 4 -20.19 -4.07 8.25
N ASP A 5 -20.39 -3.23 7.24
CA ASP A 5 -19.82 -3.41 5.90
C ASP A 5 -18.32 -3.10 5.89
N VAL A 6 -17.91 -2.10 6.67
CA VAL A 6 -16.51 -1.73 6.83
C VAL A 6 -15.76 -2.83 7.58
N GLU A 7 -16.32 -3.30 8.68
CA GLU A 7 -15.75 -4.38 9.48
C GLU A 7 -15.56 -5.67 8.66
N ARG A 8 -16.56 -6.08 7.88
CA ARG A 8 -16.43 -7.24 6.97
C ARG A 8 -15.34 -7.06 5.91
N ARG A 9 -15.13 -5.84 5.43
CA ARG A 9 -14.07 -5.54 4.45
C ARG A 9 -12.69 -5.56 5.09
N VAL A 10 -12.52 -4.93 6.25
CA VAL A 10 -11.28 -4.97 7.04
C VAL A 10 -10.92 -6.42 7.37
N LEU A 11 -11.87 -7.20 7.86
CA LEU A 11 -11.66 -8.60 8.19
C LEU A 11 -11.22 -9.41 6.96
N ARG A 12 -11.83 -9.15 5.80
CA ARG A 12 -11.45 -9.79 4.53
C ARG A 12 -10.03 -9.42 4.09
N VAL A 13 -9.62 -8.16 4.25
CA VAL A 13 -8.25 -7.72 3.99
C VAL A 13 -7.27 -8.46 4.90
N ILE A 14 -7.55 -8.52 6.21
CA ILE A 14 -6.69 -9.21 7.19
C ILE A 14 -6.56 -10.70 6.84
N ILE A 15 -7.68 -11.36 6.52
CA ILE A 15 -7.68 -12.78 6.13
C ILE A 15 -6.89 -12.98 4.83
N ASN A 16 -7.09 -12.14 3.81
CA ASN A 16 -6.37 -12.27 2.55
C ASN A 16 -4.86 -12.02 2.72
N ILE A 17 -4.46 -11.04 3.54
CA ILE A 17 -3.06 -10.78 3.88
C ILE A 17 -2.46 -11.97 4.64
N GLY A 18 -3.16 -12.50 5.63
CA GLY A 18 -2.73 -13.67 6.39
C GLY A 18 -2.56 -14.90 5.49
N LEU A 19 -3.50 -15.12 4.56
CA LEU A 19 -3.43 -16.19 3.58
C LEU A 19 -2.25 -16.01 2.62
N LEU A 20 -2.01 -14.78 2.14
CA LEU A 20 -0.87 -14.46 1.29
C LEU A 20 0.46 -14.70 2.02
N PHE A 21 0.57 -14.25 3.27
CA PHE A 21 1.74 -14.48 4.09
C PHE A 21 2.00 -15.98 4.30
N LEU A 22 0.96 -16.75 4.64
CA LEU A 22 1.06 -18.19 4.84
C LEU A 22 1.46 -18.92 3.55
N MET A 23 0.89 -18.55 2.40
CA MET A 23 1.29 -19.11 1.10
C MET A 23 2.75 -18.82 0.78
N ILE A 24 3.22 -17.58 0.97
CA ILE A 24 4.63 -17.22 0.74
C ILE A 24 5.55 -18.05 1.65
N LEU A 25 5.16 -18.25 2.91
CA LEU A 25 5.95 -19.03 3.86
C LEU A 25 6.05 -20.50 3.43
N ILE A 26 4.93 -21.10 3.01
CA ILE A 26 4.89 -22.47 2.46
C ILE A 26 5.76 -22.59 1.20
N LEU A 27 5.62 -21.65 0.25
CA LEU A 27 6.40 -21.64 -0.98
C LEU A 27 7.90 -21.48 -0.70
N GLY A 28 8.26 -20.60 0.25
CA GLY A 28 9.63 -20.39 0.70
C GLY A 28 10.23 -21.64 1.36
N PHE A 29 9.47 -22.32 2.21
CA PHE A 29 9.91 -23.58 2.84
C PHE A 29 10.15 -24.69 1.80
N LEU A 30 9.33 -24.73 0.75
CA LEU A 30 9.48 -25.68 -0.36
C LEU A 30 10.54 -25.27 -1.39
N ASN A 31 11.21 -24.12 -1.21
CA ASN A 31 12.11 -23.49 -2.20
C ASN A 31 11.49 -23.31 -3.59
N ILE A 32 10.16 -23.16 -3.63
CA ILE A 32 9.40 -22.91 -4.86
C ILE A 32 9.33 -21.40 -5.06
N SER A 33 10.00 -20.92 -6.08
CA SER A 33 10.04 -19.51 -6.48
C SER A 33 9.80 -19.38 -7.97
N LEU A 34 9.37 -18.19 -8.42
CA LEU A 34 9.24 -17.89 -9.84
C LEU A 34 10.53 -18.17 -10.62
N SER A 35 11.68 -17.83 -10.03
CA SER A 35 13.00 -18.09 -10.60
C SER A 35 13.29 -19.58 -10.74
N SER A 36 12.95 -20.40 -9.73
CA SER A 36 13.14 -21.86 -9.80
C SER A 36 12.20 -22.53 -10.80
N ILE A 37 11.00 -21.98 -11.04
CA ILE A 37 10.11 -22.46 -12.10
C ILE A 37 10.71 -22.15 -13.49
N ILE A 38 11.12 -20.90 -13.73
CA ILE A 38 11.64 -20.45 -15.03
C ILE A 38 12.98 -21.12 -15.39
N ALA A 39 13.86 -21.31 -14.40
CA ALA A 39 15.18 -21.92 -14.62
C ALA A 39 15.12 -23.41 -14.95
N VAL A 40 14.09 -24.13 -14.51
CA VAL A 40 14.00 -25.59 -14.65
C VAL A 40 13.16 -26.00 -15.87
N ILE A 41 12.23 -25.16 -16.34
CA ILE A 41 11.43 -25.41 -17.56
C ILE A 41 12.29 -25.84 -18.78
N PRO A 42 13.43 -25.19 -19.11
CA PRO A 42 14.23 -25.58 -20.26
C PRO A 42 15.02 -26.90 -20.09
N TYR A 43 15.24 -27.39 -18.85
CA TYR A 43 16.14 -28.52 -18.60
C TYR A 43 15.47 -29.76 -17.99
N GLY A 44 14.39 -29.60 -17.22
CA GLY A 44 13.78 -30.68 -16.42
C GLY A 44 12.44 -31.22 -16.92
N GLY A 45 11.86 -30.62 -17.97
CA GLY A 45 10.52 -30.95 -18.44
C GLY A 45 9.39 -30.50 -17.49
N PHE A 46 8.13 -30.76 -17.87
CA PHE A 46 6.95 -30.34 -17.11
C PHE A 46 6.55 -31.40 -16.07
N SER A 47 6.99 -31.24 -14.83
CA SER A 47 6.66 -32.15 -13.73
C SER A 47 5.37 -31.77 -13.01
N LEU A 48 4.78 -32.73 -12.29
CA LEU A 48 3.57 -32.51 -11.48
C LEU A 48 3.78 -31.39 -10.43
N THR A 49 4.97 -31.35 -9.83
CA THR A 49 5.38 -30.31 -8.87
C THR A 49 5.39 -28.93 -9.51
N MET A 50 5.82 -28.81 -10.77
CA MET A 50 5.81 -27.54 -11.50
C MET A 50 4.40 -27.09 -11.85
N ALA A 51 3.53 -28.01 -12.25
CA ALA A 51 2.12 -27.70 -12.50
C ALA A 51 1.45 -27.12 -11.24
N VAL A 52 1.66 -27.76 -10.09
CA VAL A 52 1.15 -27.29 -8.79
C VAL A 52 1.76 -25.95 -8.40
N ALA A 53 3.07 -25.76 -8.60
CA ALA A 53 3.75 -24.50 -8.33
C ALA A 53 3.20 -23.34 -9.19
N LEU A 54 2.97 -23.57 -10.48
CA LEU A 54 2.38 -22.59 -11.40
C LEU A 54 0.96 -22.20 -10.98
N ILE A 55 0.13 -23.19 -10.62
CA ILE A 55 -1.22 -22.94 -10.11
C ILE A 55 -1.15 -22.11 -8.82
N ALA A 56 -0.24 -22.46 -7.90
CA ALA A 56 -0.05 -21.71 -6.67
C ALA A 56 0.35 -20.25 -6.94
N VAL A 57 1.27 -20.00 -7.88
CA VAL A 57 1.67 -18.66 -8.31
C VAL A 57 0.48 -17.87 -8.87
N VAL A 58 -0.34 -18.48 -9.72
CA VAL A 58 -1.54 -17.84 -10.27
C VAL A 58 -2.53 -17.46 -9.17
N ILE A 59 -2.78 -18.37 -8.21
CA ILE A 59 -3.63 -18.10 -7.05
C ILE A 59 -3.06 -16.93 -6.23
N LEU A 60 -1.75 -16.91 -6.02
CA LEU A 60 -1.06 -15.88 -5.23
C LEU A 60 -1.19 -14.50 -5.91
N PHE A 61 -1.07 -14.45 -7.23
CA PHE A 61 -1.31 -13.23 -8.02
C PHE A 61 -2.75 -12.72 -7.85
N PHE A 62 -3.75 -13.60 -7.92
CA PHE A 62 -5.15 -13.20 -7.71
C PHE A 62 -5.41 -12.68 -6.29
N ILE A 63 -4.84 -13.33 -5.27
CA ILE A 63 -4.95 -12.89 -3.87
C ILE A 63 -4.29 -11.50 -3.72
N PHE A 64 -3.12 -11.31 -4.31
CA PHE A 64 -2.39 -10.05 -4.28
C PHE A 64 -3.19 -8.90 -4.89
N VAL A 65 -3.72 -9.08 -6.11
CA VAL A 65 -4.59 -8.08 -6.77
C VAL A 65 -5.81 -7.76 -5.90
N ARG A 66 -6.41 -8.77 -5.27
CA ARG A 66 -7.57 -8.60 -4.40
C ARG A 66 -7.25 -7.76 -3.16
N ILE A 67 -6.08 -7.98 -2.55
CA ILE A 67 -5.60 -7.18 -1.41
C ILE A 67 -5.43 -5.72 -1.82
N ILE A 68 -4.81 -5.44 -2.98
CA ILE A 68 -4.64 -4.07 -3.48
C ILE A 68 -6.01 -3.38 -3.68
N LEU A 69 -6.94 -4.04 -4.36
CA LEU A 69 -8.28 -3.49 -4.62
C LEU A 69 -9.06 -3.24 -3.33
N ASP A 70 -8.97 -4.16 -2.37
CA ASP A 70 -9.64 -4.01 -1.08
C ASP A 70 -8.96 -2.89 -0.25
N LEU A 71 -7.64 -2.71 -0.33
CA LEU A 71 -6.89 -1.68 0.37
C LEU A 71 -7.20 -0.27 -0.17
N ILE A 72 -7.28 -0.10 -1.50
CA ILE A 72 -7.72 1.16 -2.13
C ILE A 72 -9.12 1.55 -1.63
N ARG A 73 -10.05 0.58 -1.59
CA ARG A 73 -11.41 0.80 -1.09
C ARG A 73 -11.44 1.09 0.41
N LEU A 74 -10.58 0.47 1.19
CA LEU A 74 -10.46 0.72 2.63
C LEU A 74 -10.02 2.17 2.90
N ILE A 75 -9.10 2.69 2.09
CA ILE A 75 -8.61 4.07 2.16
C ILE A 75 -9.72 5.06 1.83
N ASP A 76 -10.51 4.82 0.78
CA ASP A 76 -11.66 5.67 0.45
C ASP A 76 -12.67 5.74 1.61
N ILE A 77 -12.92 4.61 2.29
CA ILE A 77 -13.83 4.55 3.44
C ILE A 77 -13.24 5.22 4.68
N ALA A 78 -11.97 4.90 5.00
CA ALA A 78 -11.25 5.46 6.13
C ALA A 78 -11.26 6.99 6.04
N SER A 79 -11.02 7.52 4.83
CA SER A 79 -11.11 8.93 4.55
C SER A 79 -12.48 9.53 4.90
N THR A 80 -13.59 8.97 4.41
CA THR A 80 -14.92 9.50 4.72
C THR A 80 -15.28 9.48 6.21
N THR A 81 -14.63 8.60 6.98
CA THR A 81 -14.88 8.42 8.42
C THR A 81 -13.95 9.30 9.26
N VAL A 82 -12.68 9.41 8.87
CA VAL A 82 -11.65 10.21 9.54
C VAL A 82 -11.89 11.71 9.30
N LEU A 83 -12.24 12.12 8.07
CA LEU A 83 -12.57 13.52 7.76
C LEU A 83 -13.80 14.01 8.55
N LYS A 84 -14.73 13.12 8.90
CA LYS A 84 -15.89 13.47 9.74
C LYS A 84 -15.57 13.65 11.22
N ARG A 85 -14.41 13.17 11.68
CA ARG A 85 -14.06 13.12 13.10
C ARG A 85 -12.95 14.08 13.51
N ILE A 86 -12.29 14.72 12.55
CA ILE A 86 -11.34 15.81 12.80
C ILE A 86 -12.11 17.13 12.86
N PRO A 87 -12.23 17.77 14.05
CA PRO A 87 -12.90 19.05 14.19
C PRO A 87 -12.05 20.15 13.53
N GLY A 88 -12.61 20.84 12.52
CA GLY A 88 -11.95 21.92 11.76
C GLY A 88 -11.54 21.55 10.34
N PHE A 89 -11.82 20.32 9.88
CA PHE A 89 -11.65 19.93 8.49
C PHE A 89 -12.80 20.47 7.65
N ASN A 90 -12.56 21.57 6.94
CA ASN A 90 -13.57 22.18 6.07
C ASN A 90 -13.68 21.35 4.77
N PRO A 91 -14.83 20.73 4.46
CA PRO A 91 -15.00 19.87 3.28
C PRO A 91 -14.76 20.61 1.96
N ASP A 92 -14.80 21.94 1.97
CA ASP A 92 -14.60 22.79 0.80
C ASP A 92 -13.12 23.05 0.43
N ARG A 93 -12.14 22.72 1.31
CA ARG A 93 -10.70 22.86 1.01
C ARG A 93 -10.02 21.59 0.49
N GLY A 94 -10.82 20.60 0.12
CA GLY A 94 -10.41 19.52 -0.76
C GLY A 94 -9.72 18.34 -0.05
N PRO A 95 -9.82 17.14 -0.67
CA PRO A 95 -9.41 15.86 -0.10
C PRO A 95 -7.87 15.67 -0.13
N SER A 96 -7.10 16.63 0.38
CA SER A 96 -5.64 16.66 0.30
C SER A 96 -4.99 15.46 1.00
N VAL A 97 -5.40 15.14 2.22
CA VAL A 97 -4.89 13.98 2.99
C VAL A 97 -5.19 12.64 2.30
N LEU A 98 -6.35 12.55 1.66
CA LEU A 98 -6.79 11.36 0.92
C LEU A 98 -5.92 11.15 -0.33
N ARG A 99 -5.62 12.26 -1.02
CA ARG A 99 -4.70 12.27 -2.15
C ARG A 99 -3.29 11.85 -1.73
N ALA A 100 -2.78 12.39 -0.62
CA ALA A 100 -1.49 12.01 -0.05
C ALA A 100 -1.40 10.52 0.30
N LEU A 101 -2.46 9.96 0.90
CA LEU A 101 -2.51 8.54 1.26
C LEU A 101 -2.58 7.64 0.04
N LYS A 102 -3.27 8.07 -1.04
CA LYS A 102 -3.27 7.38 -2.33
C LYS A 102 -1.91 7.45 -3.02
N GLU A 103 -1.25 8.60 -2.98
CA GLU A 103 0.11 8.78 -3.52
C GLU A 103 1.12 7.90 -2.76
N LEU A 104 1.03 7.83 -1.44
CA LEU A 104 1.84 6.93 -0.62
C LEU A 104 1.56 5.46 -0.94
N LEU A 105 0.30 5.07 -1.11
CA LEU A 105 -0.05 3.71 -1.55
C LEU A 105 0.54 3.39 -2.92
N ALA A 106 0.51 4.35 -3.85
CA ALA A 106 1.10 4.18 -5.18
C ALA A 106 2.61 3.91 -5.09
N VAL A 107 3.34 4.55 -4.16
CA VAL A 107 4.75 4.21 -3.86
C VAL A 107 4.90 2.73 -3.52
N PHE A 108 4.09 2.22 -2.58
CA PHE A 108 4.14 0.81 -2.19
C PHE A 108 3.81 -0.12 -3.35
N VAL A 109 2.80 0.19 -4.16
CA VAL A 109 2.43 -0.62 -5.32
C VAL A 109 3.56 -0.65 -6.36
N ILE A 110 4.19 0.50 -6.65
CA ILE A 110 5.32 0.60 -7.57
C ILE A 110 6.52 -0.20 -7.04
N ALA A 111 6.84 -0.07 -5.76
CA ALA A 111 7.94 -0.79 -5.14
C ALA A 111 7.74 -2.31 -5.19
N ILE A 112 6.53 -2.80 -4.88
CA ILE A 112 6.22 -4.23 -4.95
C ILE A 112 6.24 -4.72 -6.40
N ALA A 113 5.63 -3.97 -7.33
CA ALA A 113 5.62 -4.32 -8.74
C ALA A 113 7.04 -4.42 -9.32
N ALA A 114 7.91 -3.45 -8.99
CA ALA A 114 9.31 -3.48 -9.37
C ALA A 114 10.03 -4.69 -8.77
N SER A 115 9.82 -4.96 -7.47
CA SER A 115 10.45 -6.07 -6.76
C SER A 115 10.08 -7.44 -7.35
N VAL A 116 8.82 -7.64 -7.74
CA VAL A 116 8.36 -8.87 -8.39
C VAL A 116 8.86 -8.98 -9.84
N SER A 117 8.98 -7.85 -10.55
CA SER A 117 9.39 -7.82 -11.96
C SER A 117 10.90 -7.98 -12.14
N LEU A 118 11.71 -7.51 -11.19
CA LEU A 118 13.18 -7.57 -11.24
C LEU A 118 13.74 -8.98 -11.52
N PRO A 119 13.38 -10.04 -10.76
CA PRO A 119 13.91 -11.38 -11.01
C PRO A 119 13.51 -11.92 -12.38
N LEU A 120 12.31 -11.58 -12.88
CA LEU A 120 11.85 -11.98 -14.21
C LEU A 120 12.68 -11.30 -15.32
N ILE A 121 12.92 -10.01 -15.18
CA ILE A 121 13.64 -9.20 -16.17
C ILE A 121 15.14 -9.53 -16.17
N SER A 122 15.73 -9.69 -14.99
CA SER A 122 17.16 -10.04 -14.85
C SER A 122 17.51 -11.43 -15.38
N SER A 123 16.51 -12.30 -15.58
CA SER A 123 16.68 -13.64 -16.16
C SER A 123 16.82 -13.64 -17.69
N ILE A 124 16.66 -12.49 -18.37
CA ILE A 124 16.81 -12.38 -19.82
C ILE A 124 18.30 -12.30 -20.19
N PRO A 125 18.82 -13.19 -21.05
CA PRO A 125 20.21 -13.16 -21.51
C PRO A 125 20.59 -11.84 -22.18
N ASP A 126 21.84 -11.40 -21.99
CA ASP A 126 22.49 -10.21 -22.56
C ASP A 126 21.91 -8.82 -22.20
N ILE A 127 20.60 -8.71 -21.98
CA ILE A 127 19.89 -7.42 -21.80
C ILE A 127 19.28 -7.30 -20.40
N GLY A 128 19.00 -8.42 -19.72
CA GLY A 128 18.25 -8.44 -18.45
C GLY A 128 18.89 -7.62 -17.33
N GLY A 129 20.22 -7.61 -17.24
CA GLY A 129 20.95 -6.80 -16.25
C GLY A 129 20.67 -5.30 -16.41
N TRP A 130 20.87 -4.78 -17.62
CA TRP A 130 20.64 -3.36 -17.94
C TRP A 130 19.17 -2.96 -17.76
N LEU A 131 18.25 -3.83 -18.16
CA LEU A 131 16.82 -3.57 -18.05
C LEU A 131 16.34 -3.58 -16.58
N SER A 132 16.89 -4.48 -15.75
CA SER A 132 16.60 -4.52 -14.31
C SER A 132 17.11 -3.29 -13.57
N LEU A 133 18.29 -2.79 -13.95
CA LEU A 133 18.90 -1.60 -13.39
C LEU A 133 18.09 -0.36 -13.76
N ALA A 134 17.70 -0.23 -15.04
CA ALA A 134 16.84 0.84 -15.50
C ALA A 134 15.48 0.86 -14.77
N LEU A 135 14.84 -0.30 -14.60
CA LEU A 135 13.58 -0.43 -13.86
C LEU A 135 13.74 -0.05 -12.38
N SER A 136 14.85 -0.47 -11.75
CA SER A 136 15.13 -0.16 -10.34
C SER A 136 15.31 1.34 -10.12
N ILE A 137 16.08 2.01 -10.98
CA ILE A 137 16.28 3.46 -10.92
C ILE A 137 14.95 4.16 -11.13
N ALA A 138 14.18 3.78 -12.16
CA ALA A 138 12.89 4.39 -12.43
C ALA A 138 11.93 4.23 -11.24
N ALA A 139 11.79 3.02 -10.70
CA ALA A 139 10.93 2.75 -9.55
C ALA A 139 11.34 3.57 -8.32
N LEU A 140 12.65 3.71 -8.06
CA LEU A 140 13.18 4.52 -6.97
C LEU A 140 12.91 6.01 -7.17
N THR A 141 13.13 6.54 -8.38
CA THR A 141 12.83 7.94 -8.72
C THR A 141 11.34 8.25 -8.53
N PHE A 142 10.45 7.41 -9.07
CA PHE A 142 9.00 7.57 -8.88
C PHE A 142 8.62 7.50 -7.41
N SER A 143 9.17 6.55 -6.66
CA SER A 143 8.92 6.39 -5.23
C SER A 143 9.29 7.64 -4.44
N ILE A 144 10.43 8.27 -4.73
CA ILE A 144 10.88 9.50 -4.06
C ILE A 144 9.93 10.66 -4.39
N ILE A 145 9.56 10.85 -5.66
CA ILE A 145 8.67 11.95 -6.09
C ILE A 145 7.31 11.84 -5.40
N LEU A 146 6.71 10.65 -5.42
CA LEU A 146 5.40 10.39 -4.80
C LEU A 146 5.46 10.47 -3.27
N ALA A 147 6.54 9.97 -2.64
CA ALA A 147 6.72 10.08 -1.20
C ALA A 147 6.88 11.55 -0.75
N TYR A 148 7.55 12.37 -1.55
CA TYR A 148 7.69 13.81 -1.30
C TYR A 148 6.33 14.53 -1.37
N ASP A 149 5.53 14.27 -2.41
CA ASP A 149 4.21 14.91 -2.57
C ASP A 149 3.24 14.49 -1.45
N ALA A 150 3.24 13.20 -1.11
CA ALA A 150 2.50 12.67 0.03
C ALA A 150 2.95 13.30 1.35
N GLY A 151 4.26 13.38 1.59
CA GLY A 151 4.85 13.96 2.80
C GLY A 151 4.51 15.43 2.98
N ARG A 152 4.63 16.24 1.92
CA ARG A 152 4.24 17.65 1.91
C ARG A 152 2.77 17.84 2.28
N THR A 153 1.91 17.00 1.73
CA THR A 153 0.46 17.10 1.94
C THR A 153 0.06 16.66 3.35
N ILE A 154 0.71 15.62 3.89
CA ILE A 154 0.54 15.21 5.29
C ILE A 154 1.02 16.31 6.24
N TYR A 155 2.16 16.93 5.97
CA TYR A 155 2.70 18.03 6.77
C TYR A 155 1.72 19.20 6.89
N ALA A 156 1.17 19.65 5.76
CA ALA A 156 0.17 20.73 5.76
C ALA A 156 -1.10 20.37 6.57
N ALA A 157 -1.51 19.10 6.55
CA ALA A 157 -2.65 18.62 7.34
C ALA A 157 -2.34 18.60 8.85
N PHE A 158 -1.11 18.23 9.23
CA PHE A 158 -0.66 18.30 10.62
C PHE A 158 -0.57 19.74 11.12
N GLU A 159 0.00 20.64 10.33
CA GLU A 159 0.16 22.06 10.67
C GLU A 159 -1.21 22.70 10.98
N SER A 160 -2.19 22.50 10.12
CA SER A 160 -3.56 22.99 10.34
C SER A 160 -4.23 22.37 11.59
N SER A 161 -3.98 21.09 11.86
CA SER A 161 -4.51 20.42 13.06
C SER A 161 -3.91 20.97 14.34
N ILE A 162 -2.61 21.27 14.34
CA ILE A 162 -1.90 21.86 15.49
C ILE A 162 -2.42 23.28 15.75
N GLN A 163 -2.59 24.10 14.71
CA GLN A 163 -3.15 25.45 14.86
C GLN A 163 -4.54 25.42 15.51
N LEU A 164 -5.42 24.52 15.07
CA LEU A 164 -6.75 24.35 15.66
C LEU A 164 -6.72 23.91 17.13
N LEU A 165 -5.75 23.06 17.51
CA LEU A 165 -5.56 22.66 18.90
C LEU A 165 -5.09 23.84 19.76
N ILE A 166 -4.14 24.62 19.25
CA ILE A 166 -3.64 25.82 19.92
C ILE A 166 -4.77 26.84 20.12
N ASP A 167 -5.53 27.14 19.08
CA ASP A 167 -6.65 28.09 19.15
C ASP A 167 -7.70 27.64 20.17
N ARG A 168 -8.01 26.34 20.23
CA ARG A 168 -8.94 25.78 21.22
C ARG A 168 -8.42 25.92 22.64
N ILE A 169 -7.13 25.68 22.86
CA ILE A 169 -6.50 25.82 24.20
C ILE A 169 -6.53 27.29 24.63
N ILE A 170 -6.19 28.21 23.73
CA ILE A 170 -6.21 29.65 24.01
C ILE A 170 -7.63 30.11 24.34
N MET A 171 -8.63 29.73 23.53
CA MET A 171 -10.03 30.07 23.76
C MET A 171 -10.53 29.57 25.12
N HIS A 172 -10.18 28.35 25.52
CA HIS A 172 -10.59 27.80 26.82
C HIS A 172 -9.85 28.43 28.01
N SER A 173 -8.64 28.97 27.79
CA SER A 173 -7.88 29.70 28.81
C SER A 173 -8.39 31.12 29.04
N SER A 174 -8.95 31.76 28.01
CA SER A 174 -9.56 33.09 28.09
C SER A 174 -10.94 33.05 28.77
N ASP A 175 -11.71 31.98 28.55
CA ASP A 175 -13.05 31.78 29.14
C ASP A 175 -12.98 31.69 30.68
N LYS A 176 -11.99 30.95 31.22
CA LYS A 176 -11.76 30.85 32.68
C LYS A 176 -11.33 32.15 33.36
N ARG A 177 -10.76 33.12 32.62
CA ARG A 177 -10.37 34.43 33.18
C ARG A 177 -11.51 35.43 33.24
N GLY A 178 -12.59 35.20 32.49
CA GLY A 178 -13.77 36.07 32.49
C GLY A 178 -14.76 35.79 33.62
N GLU A 179 -14.72 34.59 34.22
CA GLU A 179 -15.63 34.20 35.31
C GLU A 179 -15.10 34.54 36.72
N GLU A 180 -13.84 34.95 36.86
CA GLU A 180 -13.21 35.33 38.14
C GLU A 180 -13.15 36.85 38.38
N SER A 181 -13.76 37.66 37.51
CA SER A 181 -13.74 39.13 37.60
C SER A 181 -15.14 39.74 37.69
#